data_AF-A0A7K9YRF9-F1
#
_entry.id   AF-A0A7K9YRF9-F1
#
_cell.length_a   1.000
_cell.length_b   1.000
_cell.length_c   1.000
_cell.angle_alpha   90.00
_cell.angle_beta   90.00
_cell.angle_gamma   90.00
#
_symmetry.space_group_name_H-M   'P 1'
#
loop_
_entity.id
_entity.type
_entity.pdbx_description
1 polymer ?
#
loop_
_entity_poly.entity_id
_entity_poly.type
_entity_poly.pdbx_seq_one_letter_code
_entity_poly.pdbx_strand_id
1 'polypeptide(L)'
;VKEPNTLFSFFLSFQNEINEVPFFDVHLPYELALKIFQYLGKAELGKCAQVSRTWKVLAEDEVLWYRLCQQEGYLLDVSISDRPCWKLALKDCRAKERALRTNWKNRSGAVSQLQYELGKILCDVHSCDGVVIAGYTSGEVRLWDTRTWDYTAPILEPVHGPGDAGPQPHVSFVRINSSLAVAAYEDGTVSVWSLMIGRQPIHRYQHNQRIQALALSSEGATVATASGFEVKVESPDDRGFWQTTGTFEIQKLVNFLHLVPEVWDSPVAVAAAEDVVYVLKGEDPGKILHSVYGQPVTCLDVSAHEAAFGVKGFGWILNEPNQVLLYNLETSQCLKKLGNSMGDFTCINLQDSPPNMLVTGNKDRRVRVFDLRRSESLCSLYAHRLGVCAVQMDDWKIVSGGEDGLVCVWDQRMGTKLWEMHARHPVRYVWFNSHSLITANIPDEKTPRGASIMDDDLTAHRRHRGIIYAYEFSVDQLAVESILPICRSSYDEVTGYNYNIGLAVPYDHI
;
A
#
# COMPACT_ATOMS: atom_id res chain seq x y z
N VAL A 1 49.88 -35.41 -46.62
CA VAL A 1 50.09 -33.97 -46.33
C VAL A 1 48.75 -33.30 -46.54
N LYS A 2 47.94 -33.22 -45.46
CA LYS A 2 46.57 -32.73 -45.51
C LYS A 2 46.59 -31.22 -45.29
N GLU A 3 46.00 -30.48 -46.22
CA GLU A 3 45.77 -29.04 -46.14
C GLU A 3 45.05 -28.69 -44.84
N PRO A 4 45.60 -27.85 -43.96
CA PRO A 4 44.86 -27.28 -42.87
C PRO A 4 44.10 -26.04 -43.36
N ASN A 5 42.78 -26.19 -43.46
CA ASN A 5 41.75 -25.17 -43.19
C ASN A 5 41.95 -23.76 -43.77
N THR A 6 41.72 -23.63 -45.08
CA THR A 6 41.51 -22.34 -45.78
C THR A 6 40.42 -21.46 -45.16
N LEU A 7 39.39 -22.06 -44.52
CA LEU A 7 38.34 -21.30 -43.82
C LEU A 7 38.82 -20.67 -42.51
N PHE A 8 39.76 -21.31 -41.81
CA PHE A 8 40.28 -20.78 -40.54
C PHE A 8 41.30 -19.66 -40.80
N SER A 9 42.09 -19.79 -41.87
CA SER A 9 42.93 -18.70 -42.38
C SER A 9 42.11 -17.54 -42.94
N PHE A 10 40.92 -17.80 -43.50
CA PHE A 10 40.00 -16.75 -43.96
C PHE A 10 39.32 -16.02 -42.80
N PHE A 11 38.95 -16.73 -41.73
CA PHE A 11 38.46 -16.10 -40.50
C PHE A 11 39.55 -15.29 -39.79
N LEU A 12 40.80 -15.77 -39.77
CA LEU A 12 41.95 -15.04 -39.26
C LEU A 12 42.34 -13.83 -40.13
N SER A 13 42.17 -13.91 -41.46
CA SER A 13 42.39 -12.75 -42.34
C SER A 13 41.31 -11.70 -42.17
N PHE A 14 40.04 -12.09 -41.99
CA PHE A 14 38.98 -11.17 -41.59
C PHE A 14 39.27 -10.52 -40.24
N GLN A 15 39.74 -11.30 -39.26
CA GLN A 15 40.08 -10.79 -37.93
C GLN A 15 41.27 -9.81 -37.95
N ASN A 16 42.18 -9.94 -38.93
CA ASN A 16 43.30 -9.03 -39.12
C ASN A 16 42.97 -7.81 -40.00
N GLU A 17 42.05 -7.91 -40.97
CA GLU A 17 41.53 -6.74 -41.73
C GLU A 17 40.54 -5.89 -40.91
N ILE A 18 39.89 -6.48 -39.88
CA ILE A 18 39.04 -5.77 -38.91
C ILE A 18 39.82 -4.72 -38.10
N ASN A 19 41.16 -4.79 -38.05
CA ASN A 19 41.97 -3.83 -37.31
C ASN A 19 42.28 -2.53 -38.08
N GLU A 20 41.94 -2.42 -39.37
CA GLU A 20 42.28 -1.21 -40.16
C GLU A 20 41.08 -0.51 -40.83
N VAL A 21 39.94 -1.18 -41.01
CA VAL A 21 38.74 -0.52 -41.55
C VAL A 21 37.68 -0.37 -40.45
N PRO A 22 37.28 0.85 -40.07
CA PRO A 22 36.16 1.03 -39.16
C PRO A 22 34.88 0.47 -39.80
N PHE A 23 34.52 -0.77 -39.40
CA PHE A 23 33.38 -1.54 -39.90
C PHE A 23 32.06 -0.74 -39.95
N PHE A 24 31.86 0.16 -38.98
CA PHE A 24 30.68 1.03 -38.89
C PHE A 24 30.78 2.33 -39.69
N ASP A 25 31.97 2.76 -40.13
CA ASP A 25 32.15 4.05 -40.82
C ASP A 25 32.06 3.92 -42.34
N VAL A 26 32.24 2.71 -42.90
CA VAL A 26 32.38 2.53 -44.36
C VAL A 26 31.33 1.57 -44.97
N HIS A 27 30.79 0.61 -44.21
CA HIS A 27 30.06 -0.52 -44.81
C HIS A 27 28.64 -0.78 -44.31
N LEU A 28 28.20 -0.20 -43.19
CA LEU A 28 26.89 -0.54 -42.61
C LEU A 28 25.89 0.63 -42.73
N PRO A 29 24.69 0.39 -43.30
CA PRO A 29 23.57 1.33 -43.22
C PRO A 29 23.24 1.72 -41.77
N TYR A 30 22.83 2.98 -41.59
CA TYR A 30 22.53 3.56 -40.28
C TYR A 30 21.53 2.72 -39.47
N GLU A 31 20.49 2.21 -40.13
CA GLU A 31 19.41 1.43 -39.51
C GLU A 31 19.90 0.06 -39.03
N LEU A 32 20.81 -0.56 -39.76
CA LEU A 32 21.42 -1.83 -39.35
C LEU A 32 22.37 -1.61 -38.17
N ALA A 33 23.06 -0.47 -38.13
CA ALA A 33 23.92 -0.11 -37.01
C ALA A 33 23.09 0.08 -35.73
N LEU A 34 21.99 0.83 -35.83
CA LEU A 34 21.03 0.98 -34.72
C LEU A 34 20.44 -0.35 -34.28
N LYS A 35 20.13 -1.26 -35.22
CA LYS A 35 19.62 -2.60 -34.91
C LYS A 35 20.66 -3.49 -34.20
N ILE A 36 21.95 -3.21 -34.34
CA ILE A 36 22.99 -3.88 -33.55
C ILE A 36 23.07 -3.22 -32.17
N PHE A 37 23.07 -1.89 -32.13
CA PHE A 37 23.20 -1.11 -30.88
C PHE A 37 22.01 -1.29 -29.94
N GLN A 38 20.82 -1.66 -30.45
CA GLN A 38 19.65 -1.96 -29.61
C GLN A 38 19.86 -3.17 -28.68
N TYR A 39 20.82 -4.05 -28.99
CA TYR A 39 21.14 -5.20 -28.14
C TYR A 39 22.18 -4.86 -27.06
N LEU A 40 22.77 -3.68 -27.11
CA LEU A 40 23.79 -3.24 -26.16
C LEU A 40 23.16 -2.61 -24.92
N GLY A 41 23.77 -2.88 -23.77
CA GLY A 41 23.37 -2.24 -22.52
C GLY A 41 23.88 -0.80 -22.40
N LYS A 42 23.30 -0.03 -21.48
CA LYS A 42 23.70 1.38 -21.17
C LYS A 42 25.21 1.58 -20.95
N ALA A 43 25.87 0.65 -20.24
CA ALA A 43 27.30 0.74 -19.95
C ALA A 43 28.13 0.49 -21.21
N GLU A 44 27.64 -0.34 -22.12
CA GLU A 44 28.28 -0.66 -23.38
C GLU A 44 28.07 0.48 -24.39
N LEU A 45 26.87 1.07 -24.47
CA LEU A 45 26.61 2.28 -25.25
C LEU A 45 27.52 3.44 -24.79
N GLY A 46 27.73 3.58 -23.48
CA GLY A 46 28.67 4.56 -22.93
C GLY A 46 30.12 4.33 -23.36
N LYS A 47 30.55 3.07 -23.50
CA LYS A 47 31.88 2.71 -24.04
C LYS A 47 31.94 2.92 -25.55
N CYS A 48 30.90 2.54 -26.29
CA CYS A 48 30.77 2.74 -27.73
C CYS A 48 30.88 4.22 -28.10
N ALA A 49 30.27 5.10 -27.32
CA ALA A 49 30.35 6.55 -27.52
C ALA A 49 31.77 7.13 -27.37
N GLN A 50 32.72 6.39 -26.78
CA GLN A 50 34.11 6.80 -26.60
C GLN A 50 35.03 6.31 -27.73
N VAL A 51 34.55 5.44 -28.63
CA VAL A 51 35.36 4.81 -29.68
C VAL A 51 35.67 5.78 -30.83
N SER A 52 34.66 6.45 -31.37
CA SER A 52 34.82 7.41 -32.47
C SER A 52 33.67 8.43 -32.50
N ARG A 53 33.79 9.48 -33.35
CA ARG A 53 32.72 10.49 -33.52
C ARG A 53 31.45 9.89 -34.14
N THR A 54 31.59 8.99 -35.11
CA THR A 54 30.49 8.28 -35.77
C THR A 54 29.76 7.33 -34.82
N TRP A 55 30.52 6.57 -34.01
CA TRP A 55 29.96 5.71 -32.96
C TRP A 55 29.26 6.51 -31.87
N LYS A 56 29.77 7.71 -31.55
CA LYS A 56 29.10 8.61 -30.61
C LYS A 56 27.72 9.05 -31.12
N VAL A 57 27.59 9.41 -32.40
CA VAL A 57 26.29 9.77 -33.00
C VAL A 57 25.32 8.60 -32.92
N LEU A 58 25.76 7.39 -33.29
CA LEU A 58 24.92 6.17 -33.21
C LEU A 58 24.53 5.81 -31.76
N ALA A 59 25.46 5.92 -30.81
CA ALA A 59 25.21 5.60 -29.40
C ALA A 59 24.35 6.64 -28.68
N GLU A 60 24.27 7.87 -29.19
CA GLU A 60 23.45 8.96 -28.62
C GLU A 60 22.06 9.06 -29.25
N ASP A 61 21.72 8.14 -30.18
CA ASP A 61 20.41 8.10 -30.84
C ASP A 61 19.24 7.96 -29.86
N GLU A 62 18.21 8.78 -30.05
CA GLU A 62 17.08 8.92 -29.15
C GLU A 62 16.23 7.66 -29.05
N VAL A 63 16.11 6.88 -30.13
CA VAL A 63 15.28 5.66 -30.14
C VAL A 63 15.87 4.60 -29.23
N LEU A 64 17.21 4.51 -29.16
CA LEU A 64 17.90 3.59 -28.26
C LEU A 64 17.65 3.96 -26.80
N TRP A 65 17.81 5.24 -26.45
CA TRP A 65 17.61 5.71 -25.08
C TRP A 65 16.13 5.68 -24.66
N TYR A 66 15.20 5.98 -25.57
CA TYR A 66 13.76 5.85 -25.34
C TYR A 66 13.37 4.40 -25.02
N ARG A 67 13.85 3.43 -25.80
CA ARG A 67 13.62 2.00 -25.54
C ARG A 67 14.23 1.55 -24.21
N LEU A 68 15.44 2.01 -23.89
CA LEU A 68 16.06 1.73 -22.59
C LEU A 68 15.25 2.33 -21.42
N CYS A 69 14.64 3.51 -21.59
CA CYS A 69 13.71 4.06 -20.60
C CYS A 69 12.50 3.15 -20.40
N GLN A 70 11.86 2.72 -21.50
CA GLN A 70 10.71 1.81 -21.46
C GLN A 70 11.06 0.46 -20.84
N GLN A 71 12.23 -0.10 -21.15
CA GLN A 71 12.71 -1.36 -20.58
C GLN A 71 12.95 -1.27 -19.06
N GLU A 72 13.41 -0.13 -18.55
CA GLU A 72 13.51 0.09 -17.09
C GLU A 72 12.18 0.57 -16.46
N GLY A 73 11.09 0.62 -17.24
CA GLY A 73 9.75 0.95 -16.74
C GLY A 73 9.51 2.44 -16.48
N TYR A 74 10.38 3.33 -16.94
CA TYR A 74 10.19 4.78 -16.78
C TYR A 74 9.39 5.37 -17.95
N LEU A 75 8.48 6.30 -17.65
CA LEU A 75 7.78 7.13 -18.63
C LEU A 75 7.02 6.32 -19.71
N LEU A 76 6.26 5.31 -19.28
CA LEU A 76 5.54 4.38 -20.16
C LEU A 76 4.48 5.07 -21.05
N ASP A 77 3.87 6.16 -20.58
CA ASP A 77 2.80 6.88 -21.29
C ASP A 77 3.29 8.02 -22.19
N VAL A 78 4.61 8.15 -22.35
CA VAL A 78 5.23 9.29 -23.04
C VAL A 78 5.64 8.88 -24.46
N SER A 79 5.27 9.71 -25.44
CA SER A 79 5.67 9.52 -26.84
C SER A 79 7.11 9.97 -27.03
N ILE A 80 7.81 9.39 -28.02
CA ILE A 80 9.23 9.72 -28.28
C ILE A 80 9.47 11.22 -28.53
N SER A 81 8.47 11.95 -29.03
CA SER A 81 8.54 13.38 -29.33
C SER A 81 8.43 14.31 -28.12
N ASP A 82 7.97 13.81 -26.96
CA ASP A 82 7.65 14.67 -25.81
C ASP A 82 8.90 15.17 -25.08
N ARG A 83 10.06 14.58 -25.34
CA ARG A 83 11.32 14.93 -24.68
C ARG A 83 12.42 15.19 -25.71
N PRO A 84 13.18 16.29 -25.58
CA PRO A 84 14.24 16.63 -26.53
C PRO A 84 15.50 15.76 -26.38
N CYS A 85 15.71 15.11 -25.23
CA CYS A 85 16.92 14.33 -24.94
C CYS A 85 16.63 13.15 -24.03
N TRP A 86 16.37 11.97 -24.60
CA TRP A 86 16.05 10.75 -23.84
C TRP A 86 17.18 10.25 -22.93
N LYS A 87 18.44 10.45 -23.34
CA LYS A 87 19.62 10.13 -22.51
C LYS A 87 19.65 10.92 -21.20
N LEU A 88 19.31 12.21 -21.23
CA LEU A 88 19.23 13.06 -20.04
C LEU A 88 18.01 12.70 -19.20
N ALA A 89 16.85 12.50 -19.83
CA ALA A 89 15.64 12.05 -19.13
C ALA A 89 15.88 10.76 -18.34
N LEU A 90 16.50 9.74 -18.95
CA LEU A 90 16.87 8.50 -18.26
C LEU A 90 17.81 8.75 -17.08
N LYS A 91 18.82 9.62 -17.28
CA LYS A 91 19.78 9.96 -16.23
C LYS A 91 19.07 10.62 -15.04
N ASP A 92 18.14 11.54 -15.30
CA ASP A 92 17.40 12.27 -14.28
C ASP A 92 16.43 11.35 -13.55
N CYS A 93 15.69 10.48 -14.26
CA CYS A 93 14.82 9.46 -13.65
C CYS A 93 15.60 8.57 -12.68
N ARG A 94 16.77 8.07 -13.11
CA ARG A 94 17.62 7.22 -12.26
C ARG A 94 18.26 7.98 -11.10
N ALA A 95 18.60 9.25 -11.29
CA ALA A 95 19.10 10.09 -10.21
C ALA A 95 18.01 10.31 -9.15
N LYS A 96 16.77 10.61 -9.58
CA LYS A 96 15.60 10.73 -8.70
C LYS A 96 15.30 9.45 -7.95
N GLU A 97 15.28 8.28 -8.61
CA GLU A 97 15.05 7.01 -7.92
C GLU A 97 16.16 6.68 -6.92
N ARG A 98 17.43 6.95 -7.26
CA ARG A 98 18.53 6.77 -6.30
C ARG A 98 18.39 7.70 -5.11
N ALA A 99 18.05 8.97 -5.33
CA ALA A 99 17.81 9.94 -4.28
C ALA A 99 16.64 9.51 -3.38
N LEU A 100 15.52 9.08 -3.97
CA LEU A 100 14.39 8.51 -3.24
C LEU A 100 14.82 7.30 -2.40
N ARG A 101 15.58 6.37 -2.99
CA ARG A 101 16.05 5.19 -2.27
C ARG A 101 16.97 5.55 -1.11
N THR A 102 17.85 6.54 -1.26
CA THR A 102 18.66 7.05 -0.15
C THR A 102 17.80 7.74 0.89
N ASN A 103 16.78 8.49 0.47
CA ASN A 103 15.84 9.17 1.35
C ASN A 103 15.05 8.19 2.22
N TRP A 104 14.55 7.12 1.60
CA TRP A 104 13.94 6.00 2.30
C TRP A 104 14.87 5.30 3.27
N LYS A 105 16.14 5.07 2.91
CA LYS A 105 17.11 4.40 3.80
C LYS A 105 17.49 5.26 5.01
N ASN A 106 17.63 6.56 4.80
CA ASN A 106 18.08 7.50 5.83
C ASN A 106 16.92 8.18 6.57
N ARG A 107 15.67 7.90 6.18
CA ARG A 107 14.47 8.59 6.66
C ARG A 107 14.56 10.12 6.47
N SER A 108 15.14 10.56 5.35
CA SER A 108 15.15 11.98 4.97
C SER A 108 13.92 12.27 4.12
N GLY A 109 12.93 12.91 4.73
CA GLY A 109 11.68 13.30 4.08
C GLY A 109 10.88 14.24 4.97
N ALA A 110 9.89 14.93 4.37
CA ALA A 110 8.95 15.74 5.11
C ALA A 110 7.98 14.82 5.87
N VAL A 111 7.68 15.15 7.13
CA VAL A 111 6.71 14.41 7.95
C VAL A 111 5.60 15.36 8.34
N SER A 112 4.39 15.09 7.89
CA SER A 112 3.20 15.81 8.29
C SER A 112 2.32 14.94 9.19
N GLN A 113 1.71 15.59 10.18
CA GLN A 113 0.65 15.00 10.97
C GLN A 113 -0.67 15.55 10.45
N LEU A 114 -1.55 14.67 9.97
CA LEU A 114 -2.90 15.08 9.58
C LEU A 114 -3.69 15.31 10.89
N GLN A 115 -3.68 16.56 11.35
CA GLN A 115 -4.41 16.94 12.56
C GLN A 115 -5.90 17.09 12.26
N TYR A 116 -6.71 16.60 13.19
CA TYR A 116 -8.16 16.65 13.16
C TYR A 116 -8.69 17.42 14.37
N GLU A 117 -9.97 17.80 14.32
CA GLU A 117 -10.61 18.61 15.35
C GLU A 117 -10.57 17.99 16.75
N LEU A 118 -10.40 18.86 17.75
CA LEU A 118 -10.27 18.48 19.14
C LEU A 118 -11.50 17.66 19.60
N GLY A 119 -11.30 16.38 19.95
CA GLY A 119 -12.27 15.59 20.72
C GLY A 119 -12.75 14.29 20.04
N LYS A 120 -12.55 14.16 18.73
CA LYS A 120 -12.97 13.00 17.94
C LYS A 120 -11.98 11.84 18.07
N ILE A 121 -12.37 10.59 17.85
CA ILE A 121 -11.45 9.43 17.85
C ILE A 121 -11.40 8.85 16.44
N LEU A 122 -10.20 8.50 15.98
CA LEU A 122 -9.99 7.88 14.67
C LEU A 122 -10.48 6.43 14.68
N CYS A 123 -11.38 6.08 13.77
CA CYS A 123 -11.97 4.75 13.68
C CYS A 123 -11.30 3.86 12.64
N ASP A 124 -11.11 4.39 11.43
CA ASP A 124 -10.56 3.68 10.29
C ASP A 124 -9.91 4.67 9.29
N VAL A 125 -8.94 4.19 8.53
CA VAL A 125 -8.19 4.96 7.53
C VAL A 125 -7.93 4.10 6.30
N HIS A 126 -8.03 4.73 5.14
CA HIS A 126 -7.59 4.13 3.88
C HIS A 126 -6.88 5.17 3.02
N SER A 127 -6.02 4.73 2.11
CA SER A 127 -5.30 5.60 1.21
C SER A 127 -5.18 4.96 -0.16
N CYS A 128 -5.34 5.78 -1.19
CA CYS A 128 -5.16 5.39 -2.58
C CYS A 128 -4.47 6.57 -3.28
N ASP A 129 -3.35 6.31 -3.95
CA ASP A 129 -2.65 7.27 -4.80
C ASP A 129 -2.38 8.64 -4.18
N GLY A 130 -2.01 8.69 -2.90
CA GLY A 130 -1.71 9.96 -2.23
C GLY A 130 -2.95 10.75 -1.80
N VAL A 131 -4.13 10.17 -1.91
CA VAL A 131 -5.32 10.63 -1.19
C VAL A 131 -5.53 9.74 0.03
N VAL A 132 -5.77 10.36 1.19
CA VAL A 132 -6.05 9.67 2.45
C VAL A 132 -7.46 10.00 2.88
N ILE A 133 -8.22 8.99 3.28
CA ILE A 133 -9.54 9.14 3.87
C ILE A 133 -9.55 8.59 5.29
N ALA A 134 -10.23 9.27 6.21
CA ALA A 134 -10.39 8.81 7.58
C ALA A 134 -11.80 9.02 8.11
N GLY A 135 -12.24 8.07 8.90
CA GLY A 135 -13.53 8.10 9.61
C GLY A 135 -13.33 8.36 11.09
N TYR A 136 -14.21 9.17 11.67
CA TYR A 136 -14.20 9.51 13.08
C TYR A 136 -15.42 8.99 13.84
N THR A 137 -15.29 8.89 15.16
CA THR A 137 -16.44 8.60 16.05
C THR A 137 -17.53 9.66 15.99
N SER A 138 -17.25 10.86 15.52
CA SER A 138 -18.30 11.87 15.34
C SER A 138 -19.21 11.63 14.13
N GLY A 139 -18.95 10.61 13.31
CA GLY A 139 -19.67 10.41 12.03
C GLY A 139 -19.09 11.21 10.86
N GLU A 140 -18.06 12.01 11.10
CA GLU A 140 -17.37 12.75 10.03
C GLU A 140 -16.40 11.86 9.27
N VAL A 141 -16.39 12.05 7.95
CA VAL A 141 -15.42 11.46 7.04
C VAL A 141 -14.61 12.60 6.45
N ARG A 142 -13.29 12.54 6.57
CA ARG A 142 -12.38 13.55 6.01
C ARG A 142 -11.47 12.93 4.99
N LEU A 143 -11.15 13.73 3.98
CA LEU A 143 -10.29 13.36 2.88
C LEU A 143 -9.19 14.41 2.75
N TRP A 144 -7.93 13.96 2.70
CA TRP A 144 -6.76 14.80 2.51
C TRP A 144 -6.05 14.37 1.24
N ASP A 145 -5.68 15.34 0.42
CA ASP A 145 -4.72 15.12 -0.64
C ASP A 145 -3.30 15.38 -0.08
N THR A 146 -2.49 14.32 -0.03
CA THR A 146 -1.11 14.40 0.46
C THR A 146 -0.17 15.03 -0.57
N ARG A 147 -0.61 15.21 -1.82
CA ARG A 147 0.19 15.82 -2.90
C ARG A 147 0.22 17.35 -2.82
N THR A 148 -0.86 17.96 -2.33
CA THR A 148 -1.06 19.41 -2.40
C THR A 148 -0.71 20.15 -1.12
N TRP A 149 -0.32 19.45 -0.04
CA TRP A 149 0.03 19.98 1.29
C TRP A 149 -1.01 20.92 1.93
N ASP A 150 -2.14 21.16 1.28
CA ASP A 150 -3.29 21.89 1.81
C ASP A 150 -4.15 20.93 2.62
N TYR A 151 -3.84 20.82 3.90
CA TYR A 151 -4.58 20.00 4.87
C TYR A 151 -5.92 20.62 5.31
N THR A 152 -6.45 21.59 4.58
CA THR A 152 -7.41 22.59 5.09
C THR A 152 -8.84 22.47 4.56
N ALA A 153 -9.18 21.47 3.73
CA ALA A 153 -10.56 21.31 3.27
C ALA A 153 -11.06 19.86 3.38
N PRO A 154 -12.12 19.56 4.16
CA PRO A 154 -12.87 18.35 3.95
C PRO A 154 -13.56 18.45 2.58
N ILE A 155 -13.15 17.60 1.64
CA ILE A 155 -13.82 17.49 0.33
C ILE A 155 -15.23 16.91 0.48
N LEU A 156 -15.51 16.20 1.58
CA LEU A 156 -16.82 15.61 1.86
C LEU A 156 -17.55 16.40 2.93
N GLU A 157 -18.79 16.81 2.66
CA GLU A 157 -19.65 17.38 3.70
C GLU A 157 -20.14 16.25 4.62
N PRO A 158 -20.23 16.49 5.93
CA PRO A 158 -20.84 15.52 6.84
C PRO A 158 -22.27 15.24 6.37
N VAL A 159 -22.58 13.95 6.23
CA VAL A 159 -23.88 13.44 5.76
C VAL A 159 -25.04 13.92 6.63
N HIS A 160 -24.75 14.29 7.88
CA HIS A 160 -25.71 14.87 8.81
C HIS A 160 -25.39 16.36 8.96
N GLY A 161 -26.29 17.20 8.43
CA GLY A 161 -26.23 18.65 8.65
C GLY A 161 -26.41 18.99 10.14
N PRO A 162 -26.07 20.22 10.56
CA PRO A 162 -26.13 20.67 11.96
C PRO A 162 -27.55 20.73 12.57
N GLY A 163 -28.55 20.08 11.98
CA GLY A 163 -29.96 20.09 12.39
C GLY A 163 -30.56 18.72 12.73
N ASP A 164 -29.85 17.59 12.56
CA ASP A 164 -30.37 16.28 12.98
C ASP A 164 -30.15 16.06 14.48
N ALA A 165 -31.25 16.05 15.23
CA ALA A 165 -31.29 16.01 16.69
C ALA A 165 -31.08 14.58 17.25
N GLY A 166 -29.93 13.97 16.96
CA GLY A 166 -29.52 12.68 17.51
C GLY A 166 -27.99 12.51 17.55
N PRO A 167 -27.46 11.60 18.40
CA PRO A 167 -26.05 11.25 18.36
C PRO A 167 -25.73 10.67 16.97
N GLN A 168 -24.76 11.27 16.27
CA GLN A 168 -24.38 10.81 14.94
C GLN A 168 -23.75 9.41 15.03
N PRO A 169 -24.10 8.49 14.10
CA PRO A 169 -23.54 7.15 14.11
C PRO A 169 -22.03 7.19 13.86
N HIS A 170 -21.29 6.37 14.60
CA HIS A 170 -19.84 6.28 14.45
C HIS A 170 -19.48 5.69 13.08
N VAL A 171 -18.42 6.22 12.44
CA VAL A 171 -17.87 5.60 11.24
C VAL A 171 -17.19 4.29 11.63
N SER A 172 -17.60 3.18 11.01
CA SER A 172 -17.04 1.86 11.27
C SER A 172 -15.87 1.56 10.34
N PHE A 173 -16.04 1.77 9.04
CA PHE A 173 -15.04 1.50 8.01
C PHE A 173 -15.03 2.58 6.93
N VAL A 174 -13.86 2.80 6.33
CA VAL A 174 -13.70 3.73 5.21
C VAL A 174 -12.79 3.14 4.15
N ARG A 175 -13.15 3.25 2.87
CA ARG A 175 -12.34 2.82 1.73
C ARG A 175 -12.31 3.89 0.65
N ILE A 176 -11.23 3.93 -0.12
CA ILE A 176 -11.05 4.89 -1.22
C ILE A 176 -10.34 4.22 -2.40
N ASN A 177 -10.80 4.54 -3.59
CA ASN A 177 -10.22 4.25 -4.90
C ASN A 177 -9.93 5.61 -5.59
N SER A 178 -9.19 5.62 -6.68
CA SER A 178 -8.93 6.74 -7.59
C SER A 178 -10.18 7.56 -7.95
N SER A 179 -11.37 6.94 -7.99
CA SER A 179 -12.62 7.58 -8.42
C SER A 179 -13.69 7.71 -7.33
N LEU A 180 -13.70 6.82 -6.33
CA LEU A 180 -14.75 6.69 -5.32
C LEU A 180 -14.21 6.69 -3.90
N ALA A 181 -15.00 7.24 -2.98
CA ALA A 181 -14.84 7.10 -1.54
C ALA A 181 -16.08 6.44 -0.94
N VAL A 182 -15.90 5.57 0.04
CA VAL A 182 -17.00 4.85 0.70
C VAL A 182 -16.79 4.87 2.20
N ALA A 183 -17.86 5.09 2.94
CA ALA A 183 -17.88 4.99 4.39
C ALA A 183 -19.09 4.19 4.85
N ALA A 184 -18.81 3.31 5.78
CA ALA A 184 -19.78 2.51 6.49
C ALA A 184 -19.95 3.09 7.90
N TYR A 185 -21.20 3.15 8.36
CA TYR A 185 -21.56 3.62 9.68
C TYR A 185 -22.05 2.46 10.55
N GLU A 186 -22.03 2.66 11.86
CA GLU A 186 -22.46 1.63 12.82
C GLU A 186 -23.97 1.31 12.74
N ASP A 187 -24.77 2.28 12.31
CA ASP A 187 -26.23 2.12 12.09
C ASP A 187 -26.58 1.27 10.86
N GLY A 188 -25.57 0.77 10.14
CA GLY A 188 -25.73 -0.01 8.92
C GLY A 188 -25.86 0.84 7.66
N THR A 189 -25.77 2.17 7.75
CA THR A 189 -25.78 3.03 6.57
C THR A 189 -24.43 2.99 5.85
N VAL A 190 -24.49 3.00 4.52
CA VAL A 190 -23.32 3.07 3.65
C VAL A 190 -23.51 4.26 2.74
N SER A 191 -22.49 5.12 2.68
CA SER A 191 -22.47 6.29 1.83
C SER A 191 -21.32 6.18 0.85
N VAL A 192 -21.61 6.41 -0.43
CA VAL A 192 -20.64 6.39 -1.53
C VAL A 192 -20.54 7.77 -2.16
N TRP A 193 -19.33 8.29 -2.28
CA TRP A 193 -19.01 9.58 -2.89
C TRP A 193 -18.16 9.38 -4.14
N SER A 194 -18.33 10.23 -5.16
CA SER A 194 -17.34 10.36 -6.23
C SER A 194 -16.39 11.50 -5.91
N LEU A 195 -15.11 11.24 -6.08
CA LEU A 195 -14.05 12.24 -5.95
C LEU A 195 -14.11 13.31 -7.05
N MET A 196 -14.80 13.02 -8.17
CA MET A 196 -14.89 13.92 -9.32
C MET A 196 -16.09 14.88 -9.24
N ILE A 197 -17.22 14.42 -8.69
CA ILE A 197 -18.52 15.09 -8.86
C ILE A 197 -18.90 15.98 -7.66
N GLY A 198 -18.38 15.74 -6.46
CA GLY A 198 -18.49 16.72 -5.38
C GLY A 198 -18.63 16.16 -3.96
N ARG A 199 -19.09 17.03 -3.06
CA ARG A 199 -19.04 16.86 -1.60
C ARG A 199 -20.14 15.99 -0.99
N GLN A 200 -21.18 15.68 -1.76
CA GLN A 200 -22.35 14.92 -1.31
C GLN A 200 -22.29 13.47 -1.81
N PRO A 201 -22.89 12.51 -1.06
CA PRO A 201 -22.90 11.11 -1.47
C PRO A 201 -23.79 10.91 -2.71
N ILE A 202 -23.28 10.18 -3.69
CA ILE A 202 -24.01 9.79 -4.91
C ILE A 202 -25.02 8.70 -4.60
N HIS A 203 -24.61 7.75 -3.77
CA HIS A 203 -25.44 6.61 -3.39
C HIS A 203 -25.42 6.41 -1.88
N ARG A 204 -26.59 6.13 -1.34
CA ARG A 204 -26.78 5.81 0.07
C ARG A 204 -27.79 4.68 0.19
N TYR A 205 -27.41 3.65 0.93
CA TYR A 205 -28.27 2.53 1.26
C TYR A 205 -28.06 2.15 2.73
N GLN A 206 -29.00 1.38 3.26
CA GLN A 206 -28.99 0.98 4.67
C GLN A 206 -29.17 -0.53 4.80
N HIS A 207 -28.36 -1.11 5.66
CA HIS A 207 -28.50 -2.48 6.13
C HIS A 207 -29.26 -2.54 7.45
N ASN A 208 -29.87 -3.69 7.73
CA ASN A 208 -30.63 -3.90 8.97
C ASN A 208 -29.75 -4.10 10.20
N GLN A 209 -28.47 -4.46 10.00
CA GLN A 209 -27.51 -4.68 11.07
C GLN A 209 -26.24 -3.88 10.83
N ARG A 210 -25.42 -3.77 11.88
CA ARG A 210 -24.10 -3.13 11.80
C ARG A 210 -23.21 -3.84 10.78
N ILE A 211 -22.44 -3.04 10.05
CA ILE A 211 -21.51 -3.53 9.03
C ILE A 211 -20.31 -4.18 9.73
N GLN A 212 -19.94 -5.39 9.30
CA GLN A 212 -18.79 -6.13 9.82
C GLN A 212 -17.54 -5.95 8.96
N ALA A 213 -17.70 -5.84 7.64
CA ALA A 213 -16.60 -5.65 6.71
C ALA A 213 -17.04 -4.85 5.49
N LEU A 214 -16.12 -4.05 4.95
CA LEU A 214 -16.30 -3.21 3.78
C LEU A 214 -15.12 -3.42 2.83
N ALA A 215 -15.42 -3.69 1.56
CA ALA A 215 -14.45 -3.78 0.49
C ALA A 215 -14.84 -2.87 -0.69
N LEU A 216 -13.83 -2.29 -1.31
CA LEU A 216 -13.95 -1.49 -2.52
C LEU A 216 -12.98 -2.07 -3.55
N SER A 217 -13.38 -2.11 -4.83
CA SER A 217 -12.48 -2.50 -5.90
C SER A 217 -11.37 -1.47 -6.09
N SER A 218 -10.17 -1.92 -6.43
CA SER A 218 -8.99 -1.06 -6.61
C SER A 218 -9.06 -0.16 -7.84
N GLU A 219 -9.80 -0.57 -8.88
CA GLU A 219 -9.94 0.18 -10.13
C GLU A 219 -11.42 0.39 -10.50
N GLY A 220 -12.26 -0.60 -10.14
CA GLY A 220 -13.68 -0.62 -10.44
C GLY A 220 -14.54 0.22 -9.50
N ALA A 221 -15.74 0.55 -9.98
CA ALA A 221 -16.76 1.25 -9.21
C ALA A 221 -17.64 0.28 -8.38
N THR A 222 -17.10 -0.85 -7.91
CA THR A 222 -17.89 -1.86 -7.19
C THR A 222 -17.61 -1.83 -5.69
N VAL A 223 -18.66 -1.92 -4.87
CA VAL A 223 -18.61 -1.91 -3.41
C VAL A 223 -19.19 -3.21 -2.88
N ALA A 224 -18.52 -3.85 -1.94
CA ALA A 224 -19.04 -5.00 -1.23
C ALA A 224 -19.14 -4.70 0.27
N THR A 225 -20.31 -4.99 0.85
CA THR A 225 -20.59 -4.77 2.26
C THR A 225 -21.14 -6.03 2.90
N ALA A 226 -20.61 -6.38 4.07
CA ALA A 226 -21.10 -7.48 4.88
C ALA A 226 -21.84 -6.95 6.11
N SER A 227 -23.10 -7.34 6.27
CA SER A 227 -23.95 -7.01 7.41
C SER A 227 -24.60 -8.27 7.96
N GLY A 228 -24.22 -8.64 9.18
CA GLY A 228 -24.72 -9.87 9.81
C GLY A 228 -24.41 -11.13 8.98
N PHE A 229 -25.45 -11.72 8.42
CA PHE A 229 -25.44 -12.92 7.60
C PHE A 229 -25.60 -12.63 6.10
N GLU A 230 -25.63 -11.35 5.70
CA GLU A 230 -25.82 -10.95 4.32
C GLU A 230 -24.56 -10.24 3.79
N VAL A 231 -24.15 -10.58 2.58
CA VAL A 231 -23.15 -9.81 1.82
C VAL A 231 -23.82 -9.23 0.60
N LYS A 232 -23.81 -7.91 0.49
CA LYS A 232 -24.30 -7.17 -0.68
C LYS A 232 -23.13 -6.66 -1.50
N VAL A 233 -23.18 -6.90 -2.81
CA VAL A 233 -22.27 -6.33 -3.79
C VAL A 233 -23.07 -5.37 -4.66
N GLU A 234 -22.60 -4.15 -4.77
CA GLU A 234 -23.23 -3.08 -5.55
C GLU A 234 -22.25 -2.53 -6.57
N SER A 235 -22.76 -2.26 -7.77
CA SER A 235 -22.03 -1.63 -8.85
C SER A 235 -22.93 -0.63 -9.56
N PRO A 236 -22.37 0.44 -10.15
CA PRO A 236 -23.14 1.27 -11.06
C PRO A 236 -23.43 0.51 -12.35
N ASP A 237 -24.62 0.71 -12.89
CA ASP A 237 -24.98 0.33 -14.26
C ASP A 237 -24.18 1.14 -15.28
N ASP A 238 -24.26 0.75 -16.56
CA ASP A 238 -23.76 1.51 -17.72
C ASP A 238 -24.24 2.98 -17.76
N ARG A 239 -25.34 3.29 -17.08
CA ARG A 239 -25.93 4.64 -16.99
C ARG A 239 -25.45 5.43 -15.76
N GLY A 240 -24.61 4.84 -14.91
CA GLY A 240 -24.11 5.44 -13.67
C GLY A 240 -25.07 5.36 -12.48
N PHE A 241 -26.19 4.62 -12.59
CA PHE A 241 -27.10 4.37 -11.47
C PHE A 241 -26.62 3.16 -10.68
N TRP A 242 -26.55 3.30 -9.36
CA TRP A 242 -26.14 2.22 -8.47
C TRP A 242 -27.25 1.18 -8.34
N GLN A 243 -26.90 -0.08 -8.59
CA GLN A 243 -27.76 -1.24 -8.39
C GLN A 243 -27.05 -2.31 -7.58
N THR A 244 -27.84 -3.12 -6.87
CA THR A 244 -27.33 -4.29 -6.17
C THR A 244 -27.10 -5.41 -7.19
N THR A 245 -25.83 -5.69 -7.49
CA THR A 245 -25.39 -6.72 -8.43
C THR A 245 -25.62 -8.13 -7.87
N GLY A 246 -25.52 -8.28 -6.56
CA GLY A 246 -25.75 -9.57 -5.90
C GLY A 246 -25.92 -9.45 -4.39
N THR A 247 -26.85 -10.21 -3.85
CA THR A 247 -27.10 -10.39 -2.42
C THR A 247 -26.89 -11.85 -2.06
N PHE A 248 -25.96 -12.12 -1.15
CA PHE A 248 -25.61 -13.48 -0.75
C PHE A 248 -25.91 -13.69 0.72
N GLU A 249 -26.72 -14.71 1.01
CA GLU A 249 -26.97 -15.16 2.39
C GLU A 249 -25.90 -16.17 2.82
N ILE A 250 -25.19 -15.86 3.91
CA ILE A 250 -24.10 -16.65 4.48
C ILE A 250 -24.51 -17.12 5.87
N GLN A 251 -24.15 -18.36 6.22
CA GLN A 251 -24.58 -18.98 7.48
C GLN A 251 -23.82 -18.47 8.71
N LYS A 252 -22.67 -17.82 8.51
CA LYS A 252 -21.74 -17.37 9.56
C LYS A 252 -21.42 -15.90 9.41
N LEU A 253 -20.96 -15.29 10.49
CA LEU A 253 -20.57 -13.88 10.50
C LEU A 253 -19.30 -13.68 9.68
N VAL A 254 -19.36 -12.73 8.75
CA VAL A 254 -18.22 -12.36 7.91
C VAL A 254 -17.27 -11.47 8.70
N ASN A 255 -16.01 -11.90 8.83
CA ASN A 255 -14.96 -11.16 9.52
C ASN A 255 -14.10 -10.35 8.55
N PHE A 256 -13.85 -10.88 7.35
CA PHE A 256 -13.04 -10.25 6.32
C PHE A 256 -13.74 -10.33 4.97
N LEU A 257 -13.66 -9.25 4.20
CA LEU A 257 -14.25 -9.12 2.88
C LEU A 257 -13.26 -8.38 2.00
N HIS A 258 -12.96 -8.93 0.82
CA HIS A 258 -12.13 -8.31 -0.20
C HIS A 258 -12.75 -8.51 -1.58
N LEU A 259 -12.63 -7.51 -2.44
CA LEU A 259 -13.03 -7.60 -3.84
C LEU A 259 -11.83 -7.98 -4.69
N VAL A 260 -12.04 -8.87 -5.65
CA VAL A 260 -11.00 -9.24 -6.62
C VAL A 260 -10.80 -8.07 -7.60
N PRO A 261 -9.56 -7.60 -7.83
CA PRO A 261 -9.27 -6.61 -8.87
C PRO A 261 -9.81 -7.06 -10.24
N GLU A 262 -10.44 -6.15 -11.00
CA GLU A 262 -11.27 -6.43 -12.20
C GLU A 262 -10.55 -7.18 -13.33
N VAL A 263 -10.44 -8.50 -13.19
CA VAL A 263 -10.06 -9.43 -14.28
C VAL A 263 -11.25 -10.26 -14.74
N TRP A 264 -12.38 -10.15 -14.04
CA TRP A 264 -13.56 -10.98 -14.23
C TRP A 264 -14.68 -10.17 -14.89
N ASP A 265 -15.46 -10.82 -15.76
CA ASP A 265 -16.63 -10.22 -16.43
C ASP A 265 -17.71 -9.73 -15.44
N SER A 266 -17.66 -10.20 -14.19
CA SER A 266 -18.56 -9.83 -13.10
C SER A 266 -17.76 -9.57 -11.83
N PRO A 267 -18.18 -8.65 -10.95
CA PRO A 267 -17.50 -8.43 -9.68
C PRO A 267 -17.49 -9.72 -8.85
N VAL A 268 -16.30 -10.13 -8.43
CA VAL A 268 -16.10 -11.29 -7.55
C VAL A 268 -15.65 -10.80 -6.18
N ALA A 269 -16.37 -11.19 -5.14
CA ALA A 269 -16.01 -10.90 -3.75
C ALA A 269 -15.56 -12.19 -3.04
N VAL A 270 -14.51 -12.08 -2.23
CA VAL A 270 -14.07 -13.16 -1.35
C VAL A 270 -14.41 -12.78 0.08
N ALA A 271 -15.25 -13.60 0.72
CA ALA A 271 -15.70 -13.38 2.09
C ALA A 271 -15.21 -14.50 3.00
N ALA A 272 -14.51 -14.15 4.07
CA ALA A 272 -14.14 -15.09 5.13
C ALA A 272 -15.11 -14.94 6.30
N ALA A 273 -15.89 -16.00 6.53
CA ALA A 273 -16.87 -16.10 7.61
C ALA A 273 -16.43 -17.17 8.61
N GLU A 274 -15.84 -16.72 9.73
CA GLU A 274 -15.20 -17.57 10.73
C GLU A 274 -14.21 -18.59 10.12
N ASP A 275 -14.59 -19.85 9.98
CA ASP A 275 -13.79 -20.98 9.48
C ASP A 275 -14.12 -21.37 8.02
N VAL A 276 -14.98 -20.61 7.34
CA VAL A 276 -15.36 -20.82 5.94
C VAL A 276 -14.97 -19.62 5.09
N VAL A 277 -14.39 -19.87 3.91
CA VAL A 277 -14.10 -18.84 2.90
C VAL A 277 -14.99 -19.08 1.69
N TYR A 278 -15.72 -18.05 1.28
CA TYR A 278 -16.63 -18.04 0.15
C TYR A 278 -16.07 -17.18 -0.99
N VAL A 279 -16.27 -17.65 -2.22
CA VAL A 279 -16.12 -16.85 -3.44
C VAL A 279 -17.53 -16.56 -3.95
N LEU A 280 -17.88 -15.29 -3.96
CA LEU A 280 -19.18 -14.76 -4.32
C LEU A 280 -19.07 -14.18 -5.73
N LYS A 281 -19.79 -14.76 -6.69
CA LYS A 281 -19.75 -14.35 -8.09
C LYS A 281 -21.19 -14.26 -8.63
N GLY A 282 -21.57 -13.10 -9.15
CA GLY A 282 -22.86 -12.89 -9.79
C GLY A 282 -24.04 -13.24 -8.87
N GLU A 283 -25.01 -14.01 -9.37
CA GLU A 283 -26.18 -14.47 -8.61
C GLU A 283 -26.03 -15.91 -8.06
N ASP A 284 -24.88 -16.55 -8.28
CA ASP A 284 -24.68 -17.94 -7.86
C ASP A 284 -24.56 -18.02 -6.33
N PRO A 285 -25.19 -19.03 -5.68
CA PRO A 285 -24.97 -19.24 -4.25
C PRO A 285 -23.48 -19.44 -3.99
N GLY A 286 -22.92 -18.58 -3.13
CA GLY A 286 -21.48 -18.42 -2.92
C GLY A 286 -20.71 -19.74 -2.87
N LYS A 287 -19.73 -19.91 -3.76
CA LYS A 287 -18.93 -21.13 -3.84
C LYS A 287 -17.98 -21.20 -2.64
N ILE A 288 -18.04 -22.29 -1.90
CA ILE A 288 -17.12 -22.52 -0.78
C ILE A 288 -15.74 -22.87 -1.33
N LEU A 289 -14.75 -22.06 -0.97
CA LEU A 289 -13.35 -22.25 -1.33
C LEU A 289 -12.62 -23.07 -0.27
N HIS A 290 -12.92 -22.81 1.00
CA HIS A 290 -12.36 -23.53 2.13
C HIS A 290 -13.39 -23.67 3.24
N SER A 291 -13.53 -24.86 3.80
CA SER A 291 -14.34 -25.11 4.99
C SER A 291 -13.68 -26.19 5.85
N VAL A 292 -12.98 -25.76 6.89
CA VAL A 292 -12.41 -26.69 7.88
C VAL A 292 -12.91 -26.29 9.25
N TYR A 293 -13.74 -27.16 9.82
CA TYR A 293 -14.41 -26.90 11.08
C TYR A 293 -13.42 -26.59 12.21
N GLY A 294 -13.66 -25.48 12.90
CA GLY A 294 -12.87 -25.08 14.07
C GLY A 294 -11.48 -24.54 13.75
N GLN A 295 -11.19 -24.26 12.47
CA GLN A 295 -10.00 -23.55 12.03
C GLN A 295 -10.39 -22.14 11.53
N PRO A 296 -10.57 -21.16 12.43
CA PRO A 296 -10.98 -19.83 12.02
C PRO A 296 -9.91 -19.14 11.19
N VAL A 297 -10.37 -18.38 10.20
CA VAL A 297 -9.59 -17.49 9.37
C VAL A 297 -9.25 -16.23 10.16
N THR A 298 -7.98 -15.86 10.17
CA THR A 298 -7.45 -14.77 11.01
C THR A 298 -7.08 -13.52 10.22
N CYS A 299 -6.87 -13.64 8.91
CA CYS A 299 -6.64 -12.56 7.98
C CYS A 299 -6.87 -13.05 6.55
N LEU A 300 -7.17 -12.14 5.63
CA LEU A 300 -7.46 -12.41 4.22
C LEU A 300 -6.84 -11.30 3.38
N ASP A 301 -6.26 -11.67 2.24
CA ASP A 301 -5.94 -10.75 1.16
C ASP A 301 -6.08 -11.44 -0.20
N VAL A 302 -6.35 -10.67 -1.24
CA VAL A 302 -6.78 -11.17 -2.54
C VAL A 302 -6.04 -10.48 -3.67
N SER A 303 -5.58 -11.28 -4.63
CA SER A 303 -5.04 -10.86 -5.93
C SER A 303 -6.04 -11.21 -7.04
N ALA A 304 -5.74 -10.82 -8.28
CA ALA A 304 -6.60 -11.06 -9.45
C ALA A 304 -7.03 -12.53 -9.63
N HIS A 305 -6.12 -13.49 -9.36
CA HIS A 305 -6.37 -14.92 -9.56
C HIS A 305 -6.19 -15.75 -8.28
N GLU A 306 -5.65 -15.17 -7.22
CA GLU A 306 -5.23 -15.90 -6.02
C GLU A 306 -5.81 -15.26 -4.77
N ALA A 307 -6.20 -16.07 -3.79
CA ALA A 307 -6.57 -15.61 -2.45
C ALA A 307 -5.64 -16.25 -1.41
N ALA A 308 -5.08 -15.41 -0.55
CA ALA A 308 -4.25 -15.82 0.57
C ALA A 308 -4.94 -15.51 1.89
N PHE A 309 -5.04 -16.49 2.78
CA PHE A 309 -5.63 -16.28 4.09
C PHE A 309 -4.94 -17.10 5.17
N GLY A 310 -4.86 -16.51 6.37
CA GLY A 310 -4.30 -17.15 7.55
C GLY A 310 -5.35 -18.05 8.21
N VAL A 311 -4.97 -19.28 8.52
CA VAL A 311 -5.84 -20.27 9.18
C VAL A 311 -5.22 -20.66 10.51
N LYS A 312 -6.04 -20.59 11.57
CA LYS A 312 -5.65 -21.03 12.90
C LYS A 312 -5.75 -22.55 13.01
N GLY A 313 -4.71 -23.17 13.54
CA GLY A 313 -4.69 -24.59 13.85
C GLY A 313 -5.75 -24.95 14.91
N PHE A 314 -6.26 -26.17 14.85
CA PHE A 314 -7.29 -26.64 15.77
C PHE A 314 -6.69 -26.77 17.18
N GLY A 315 -6.92 -25.76 18.01
CA GLY A 315 -6.49 -25.73 19.39
C GLY A 315 -7.29 -26.73 20.21
N TRP A 316 -6.62 -27.80 20.66
CA TRP A 316 -6.73 -28.49 21.96
C TRP A 316 -6.29 -29.97 21.86
N ILE A 317 -6.27 -30.57 20.67
CA ILE A 317 -6.01 -32.02 20.51
C ILE A 317 -4.77 -32.35 19.67
N LEU A 318 -4.33 -31.49 18.73
CA LEU A 318 -3.35 -31.89 17.71
C LEU A 318 -2.09 -31.01 17.55
N ASN A 319 -1.91 -29.91 18.29
CA ASN A 319 -0.75 -29.00 18.09
C ASN A 319 -0.50 -28.64 16.61
N GLU A 320 -1.56 -28.56 15.80
CA GLU A 320 -1.42 -28.16 14.40
C GLU A 320 -0.94 -26.70 14.37
N PRO A 321 0.16 -26.39 13.67
CA PRO A 321 0.65 -25.03 13.58
C PRO A 321 -0.34 -24.18 12.78
N ASN A 322 -0.32 -22.88 13.04
CA ASN A 322 -1.02 -21.92 12.20
C ASN A 322 -0.31 -21.84 10.85
N GLN A 323 -1.10 -21.77 9.78
CA GLN A 323 -0.64 -21.78 8.39
C GLN A 323 -1.31 -20.66 7.60
N VAL A 324 -0.70 -20.29 6.48
CA VAL A 324 -1.31 -19.43 5.46
C VAL A 324 -1.63 -20.30 4.26
N LEU A 325 -2.88 -20.27 3.80
CA LEU A 325 -3.32 -21.03 2.64
C LEU A 325 -3.42 -20.11 1.43
N LEU A 326 -2.88 -20.56 0.30
CA LEU A 326 -3.03 -19.92 -0.99
C LEU A 326 -3.95 -20.75 -1.87
N TYR A 327 -4.98 -20.13 -2.42
CA TYR A 327 -5.93 -20.76 -3.33
C TYR A 327 -5.98 -20.01 -4.65
N ASN A 328 -6.22 -20.76 -5.73
CA ASN A 328 -6.59 -20.17 -7.00
C ASN A 328 -8.11 -19.95 -7.03
N LEU A 329 -8.54 -18.75 -7.38
CA LEU A 329 -9.95 -18.34 -7.43
C LEU A 329 -10.72 -19.04 -8.56
N GLU A 330 -10.10 -19.26 -9.71
CA GLU A 330 -10.72 -19.89 -10.89
C GLU A 330 -10.99 -21.37 -10.67
N THR A 331 -9.98 -22.10 -10.21
CA THR A 331 -10.08 -23.55 -10.00
C THR A 331 -10.65 -23.89 -8.62
N SER A 332 -10.63 -22.95 -7.68
CA SER A 332 -10.95 -23.15 -6.26
C SER A 332 -10.12 -24.25 -5.61
N GLN A 333 -8.89 -24.45 -6.11
CA GLN A 333 -7.96 -25.44 -5.59
C GLN A 333 -6.92 -24.78 -4.67
N CYS A 334 -6.54 -25.48 -3.60
CA CYS A 334 -5.45 -25.07 -2.73
C CYS A 334 -4.13 -25.25 -3.47
N LEU A 335 -3.44 -24.15 -3.77
CA LEU A 335 -2.13 -24.16 -4.42
C LEU A 335 -1.02 -24.53 -3.43
N LYS A 336 -1.01 -23.85 -2.27
CA LYS A 336 0.07 -23.96 -1.28
C LYS A 336 -0.44 -23.81 0.14
N LYS A 337 0.25 -24.48 1.06
CA LYS A 337 0.19 -24.26 2.50
C LYS A 337 1.53 -23.71 2.95
N LEU A 338 1.54 -22.49 3.46
CA LEU A 338 2.74 -21.72 3.76
C LEU A 338 2.86 -21.47 5.26
N GLY A 339 4.09 -21.65 5.77
CA GLY A 339 4.44 -21.36 7.15
C GLY A 339 3.96 -22.41 8.15
N ASN A 340 4.72 -22.51 9.24
CA ASN A 340 4.37 -23.27 10.44
C ASN A 340 4.70 -22.37 11.62
N SER A 341 3.70 -21.69 12.16
CA SER A 341 3.89 -20.71 13.24
C SER A 341 3.01 -21.06 14.42
N MET A 342 3.47 -20.73 15.63
CA MET A 342 2.69 -20.97 16.85
C MET A 342 1.68 -19.85 17.10
N GLY A 343 1.98 -18.64 16.61
CA GLY A 343 1.10 -17.47 16.70
C GLY A 343 0.18 -17.30 15.51
N ASP A 344 -0.96 -16.65 15.74
CA ASP A 344 -1.97 -16.36 14.73
C ASP A 344 -1.41 -15.35 13.69
N PHE A 345 -1.68 -15.59 12.41
CA PHE A 345 -1.37 -14.62 11.37
C PHE A 345 -2.40 -13.49 11.42
N THR A 346 -1.95 -12.25 11.58
CA THR A 346 -2.81 -11.10 11.83
C THR A 346 -3.05 -10.24 10.60
N CYS A 347 -2.10 -10.24 9.67
CA CYS A 347 -2.18 -9.46 8.43
C CYS A 347 -1.38 -10.15 7.32
N ILE A 348 -1.84 -9.97 6.09
CA ILE A 348 -1.25 -10.52 4.87
C ILE A 348 -1.24 -9.41 3.82
N ASN A 349 -0.21 -9.37 2.99
CA ASN A 349 -0.20 -8.60 1.76
C ASN A 349 0.29 -9.48 0.60
N LEU A 350 -0.63 -9.71 -0.32
CA LEU A 350 -0.50 -10.37 -1.61
C LEU A 350 -0.75 -9.37 -2.75
N GLN A 351 -1.76 -8.49 -2.64
CA GLN A 351 -2.19 -7.63 -3.74
C GLN A 351 -1.11 -6.66 -4.23
N ASP A 352 -0.46 -5.94 -3.31
CA ASP A 352 0.56 -4.93 -3.66
C ASP A 352 1.97 -5.53 -3.76
N SER A 353 2.11 -6.82 -3.47
CA SER A 353 3.41 -7.46 -3.38
C SER A 353 3.97 -7.79 -4.78
N PRO A 354 5.30 -7.82 -4.94
CA PRO A 354 5.93 -8.27 -6.18
C PRO A 354 5.43 -9.64 -6.62
N PRO A 355 5.42 -9.94 -7.93
CA PRO A 355 4.81 -11.15 -8.45
C PRO A 355 5.45 -12.39 -7.84
N ASN A 356 4.62 -13.30 -7.34
CA ASN A 356 5.03 -14.54 -6.66
C ASN A 356 5.67 -14.33 -5.27
N MET A 357 5.51 -13.18 -4.64
CA MET A 357 5.89 -13.01 -3.25
C MET A 357 4.66 -12.81 -2.38
N LEU A 358 4.81 -13.04 -1.08
CA LEU A 358 3.77 -12.86 -0.09
C LEU A 358 4.41 -12.42 1.22
N VAL A 359 3.85 -11.42 1.88
CA VAL A 359 4.30 -11.01 3.21
C VAL A 359 3.19 -11.16 4.22
N THR A 360 3.59 -11.63 5.40
CA THR A 360 2.67 -11.95 6.48
C THR A 360 3.19 -11.36 7.80
N GLY A 361 2.29 -10.79 8.58
CA GLY A 361 2.52 -10.42 9.97
C GLY A 361 1.91 -11.47 10.89
N ASN A 362 2.62 -11.80 11.96
CA ASN A 362 2.19 -12.81 12.92
C ASN A 362 2.20 -12.25 14.34
N LYS A 363 1.30 -12.75 15.19
CA LYS A 363 1.28 -12.50 16.63
C LYS A 363 2.56 -12.97 17.35
N ASP A 364 3.34 -13.85 16.72
CA ASP A 364 4.71 -14.25 17.10
C ASP A 364 5.74 -13.11 17.03
N ARG A 365 5.31 -11.87 16.73
CA ARG A 365 6.14 -10.65 16.64
C ARG A 365 7.06 -10.60 15.43
N ARG A 366 6.87 -11.56 14.52
CA ARG A 366 7.68 -11.73 13.32
C ARG A 366 6.90 -11.36 12.07
N VAL A 367 7.62 -10.77 11.13
CA VAL A 367 7.19 -10.61 9.74
C VAL A 367 7.84 -11.71 8.92
N ARG A 368 7.08 -12.46 8.14
CA ARG A 368 7.61 -13.52 7.27
C ARG A 368 7.32 -13.20 5.81
N VAL A 369 8.32 -13.39 4.98
CA VAL A 369 8.25 -13.26 3.52
C VAL A 369 8.31 -14.66 2.92
N PHE A 370 7.37 -14.97 2.03
CA PHE A 370 7.29 -16.22 1.30
C PHE A 370 7.46 -15.95 -0.20
N ASP A 371 8.16 -16.86 -0.87
CA ASP A 371 8.16 -16.95 -2.33
C ASP A 371 7.14 -18.02 -2.70
N LEU A 372 6.11 -17.68 -3.46
CA LEU A 372 5.01 -18.57 -3.83
C LEU A 372 5.48 -19.72 -4.73
N ARG A 373 6.63 -19.57 -5.41
CA ARG A 373 7.26 -20.64 -6.19
C ARG A 373 7.89 -21.69 -5.29
N ARG A 374 8.29 -21.29 -4.07
CA ARG A 374 8.89 -22.16 -3.06
C ARG A 374 7.88 -22.47 -1.96
N SER A 375 8.10 -23.55 -1.22
CA SER A 375 7.23 -23.89 -0.09
C SER A 375 7.74 -23.31 1.24
N GLU A 376 8.89 -22.64 1.23
CA GLU A 376 9.59 -22.18 2.42
C GLU A 376 9.56 -20.65 2.51
N SER A 377 9.65 -20.13 3.74
CA SER A 377 9.83 -18.70 3.97
C SER A 377 11.21 -18.26 3.51
N LEU A 378 11.28 -17.24 2.66
CA LEU A 378 12.54 -16.60 2.28
C LEU A 378 13.20 -15.90 3.46
N CYS A 379 12.39 -15.19 4.26
CA CYS A 379 12.89 -14.37 5.35
C CYS A 379 11.93 -14.39 6.54
N SER A 380 12.49 -14.36 7.75
CA SER A 380 11.75 -14.21 9.00
C SER A 380 12.40 -13.10 9.83
N LEU A 381 11.74 -11.95 9.85
CA LEU A 381 12.22 -10.72 10.49
C LEU A 381 11.58 -10.58 11.88
N TYR A 382 12.39 -10.43 12.92
CA TYR A 382 11.89 -10.11 14.25
C TYR A 382 11.68 -8.60 14.36
N ALA A 383 10.43 -8.18 14.13
CA ALA A 383 10.16 -6.76 13.87
C ALA A 383 9.66 -6.00 15.09
N HIS A 384 8.80 -6.63 15.90
CA HIS A 384 8.03 -5.93 16.94
C HIS A 384 8.18 -6.60 18.31
N ARG A 385 7.72 -5.93 19.37
CA ARG A 385 7.66 -6.49 20.73
C ARG A 385 6.32 -7.16 21.01
N LEU A 386 5.27 -6.73 20.31
CA LEU A 386 3.92 -7.30 20.34
C LEU A 386 3.54 -7.82 18.94
N GLY A 387 2.27 -8.17 18.75
CA GLY A 387 1.77 -8.66 17.48
C GLY A 387 1.96 -7.63 16.36
N VAL A 388 2.22 -8.12 15.15
CA VAL A 388 2.22 -7.28 13.96
C VAL A 388 0.77 -7.00 13.57
N CYS A 389 0.43 -5.77 13.20
CA CYS A 389 -0.94 -5.36 12.88
C CYS A 389 -1.16 -5.15 11.39
N ALA A 390 -0.18 -4.56 10.72
CA ALA A 390 -0.24 -4.24 9.30
C ALA A 390 1.14 -4.46 8.67
N VAL A 391 1.15 -4.95 7.43
CA VAL A 391 2.38 -5.16 6.67
C VAL A 391 2.14 -4.84 5.21
N GLN A 392 3.12 -4.21 4.58
CA GLN A 392 3.15 -4.01 3.14
C GLN A 392 4.58 -4.23 2.61
N MET A 393 4.71 -4.76 1.39
CA MET A 393 6.01 -5.01 0.76
C MET A 393 6.00 -4.55 -0.69
N ASP A 394 7.17 -4.11 -1.12
CA ASP A 394 7.52 -3.80 -2.49
C ASP A 394 8.86 -4.48 -2.85
N ASP A 395 9.38 -4.28 -4.05
CA ASP A 395 10.53 -4.99 -4.63
C ASP A 395 11.76 -5.10 -3.72
N TRP A 396 12.01 -4.09 -2.90
CA TRP A 396 13.17 -4.07 -2.00
C TRP A 396 12.86 -3.66 -0.57
N LYS A 397 11.64 -3.17 -0.27
CA LYS A 397 11.30 -2.59 1.04
C LYS A 397 10.11 -3.31 1.65
N ILE A 398 10.18 -3.53 2.96
CA ILE A 398 9.07 -4.07 3.75
C ILE A 398 8.78 -3.08 4.87
N VAL A 399 7.52 -2.67 5.00
CA VAL A 399 7.05 -1.81 6.09
C VAL A 399 6.10 -2.62 6.95
N SER A 400 6.27 -2.53 8.26
CA SER A 400 5.43 -3.24 9.22
C SER A 400 5.05 -2.33 10.39
N GLY A 401 3.78 -2.38 10.78
CA GLY A 401 3.22 -1.71 11.95
C GLY A 401 2.88 -2.72 13.05
N GLY A 402 3.22 -2.40 14.29
CA GLY A 402 3.02 -3.25 15.46
C GLY A 402 1.96 -2.72 16.42
N GLU A 403 1.46 -3.62 17.27
CA GLU A 403 0.55 -3.29 18.36
C GLU A 403 1.23 -2.50 19.49
N ASP A 404 2.55 -2.58 19.55
CA ASP A 404 3.41 -1.77 20.42
C ASP A 404 3.60 -0.33 19.93
N GLY A 405 2.96 0.04 18.81
CA GLY A 405 3.11 1.34 18.19
C GLY A 405 4.44 1.51 17.44
N LEU A 406 5.18 0.44 17.17
CA LEU A 406 6.38 0.52 16.35
C LEU A 406 6.03 0.44 14.86
N VAL A 407 6.64 1.32 14.07
CA VAL A 407 6.73 1.21 12.61
C VAL A 407 8.16 0.84 12.27
N CYS A 408 8.35 -0.27 11.56
CA CYS A 408 9.67 -0.75 11.17
C CYS A 408 9.76 -0.88 9.65
N VAL A 409 10.82 -0.31 9.07
CA VAL A 409 11.15 -0.43 7.65
C VAL A 409 12.40 -1.29 7.47
N TRP A 410 12.33 -2.23 6.55
CA TRP A 410 13.36 -3.24 6.31
C TRP A 410 13.77 -3.26 4.84
N ASP A 411 15.04 -3.59 4.59
CA ASP A 411 15.51 -3.99 3.26
C ASP A 411 15.22 -5.48 3.07
N GLN A 412 14.39 -5.82 2.08
CA GLN A 412 13.95 -7.18 1.78
C GLN A 412 15.12 -8.10 1.42
N ARG A 413 16.10 -7.61 0.66
CA ARG A 413 17.19 -8.45 0.13
C ARG A 413 18.22 -8.77 1.20
N MET A 414 18.50 -7.80 2.06
CA MET A 414 19.50 -7.92 3.12
C MET A 414 18.88 -8.43 4.45
N GLY A 415 17.57 -8.34 4.60
CA GLY A 415 16.87 -8.61 5.86
C GLY A 415 17.24 -7.62 6.98
N THR A 416 17.89 -6.50 6.64
CA THR A 416 18.36 -5.52 7.61
C THR A 416 17.29 -4.49 7.91
N LYS A 417 17.14 -4.16 9.19
CA LYS A 417 16.30 -3.03 9.62
C LYS A 417 16.94 -1.72 9.16
N LEU A 418 16.21 -0.92 8.40
CA LEU A 418 16.68 0.40 7.96
C LEU A 418 16.48 1.43 9.07
N TRP A 419 15.26 1.55 9.56
CA TRP A 419 14.92 2.42 10.68
C TRP A 419 13.62 1.98 11.35
N GLU A 420 13.40 2.50 12.56
CA GLU A 420 12.16 2.37 13.31
C GLU A 420 11.63 3.75 13.72
N MET A 421 10.32 3.80 13.92
CA MET A 421 9.66 4.90 14.60
C MET A 421 8.73 4.34 15.67
N HIS A 422 8.66 5.03 16.80
CA HIS A 422 7.70 4.73 17.86
C HIS A 422 6.56 5.76 17.86
N ALA A 423 5.34 5.25 17.85
CA ALA A 423 4.10 5.96 18.12
C ALA A 423 3.50 5.49 19.45
N ARG A 424 2.63 6.30 20.05
CA ARG A 424 2.00 6.00 21.35
C ARG A 424 0.88 4.96 21.26
N HIS A 425 0.32 4.77 20.08
CA HIS A 425 -0.86 3.95 19.80
C HIS A 425 -0.50 2.86 18.80
N PRO A 426 -1.23 1.73 18.79
CA PRO A 426 -0.96 0.65 17.85
C PRO A 426 -1.12 1.14 16.40
N VAL A 427 -0.16 0.79 15.57
CA VAL A 427 -0.16 1.14 14.15
C VAL A 427 -0.98 0.09 13.42
N ARG A 428 -2.26 0.39 13.14
CA ARG A 428 -3.20 -0.57 12.54
C ARG A 428 -3.29 -0.42 11.02
N TYR A 429 -2.85 0.71 10.46
CA TYR A 429 -2.84 0.93 9.01
C TYR A 429 -1.47 1.40 8.54
N VAL A 430 -0.97 0.76 7.48
CA VAL A 430 0.29 1.09 6.81
C VAL A 430 0.03 1.00 5.32
N TRP A 431 0.35 2.08 4.61
CA TRP A 431 0.33 2.09 3.16
C TRP A 431 1.48 2.95 2.66
N PHE A 432 2.14 2.55 1.59
CA PHE A 432 3.20 3.31 0.97
C PHE A 432 3.19 3.16 -0.54
N ASN A 433 3.77 4.17 -1.18
CA ASN A 433 4.14 4.14 -2.58
C ASN A 433 5.69 4.27 -2.67
N SER A 434 6.21 4.43 -3.88
CA SER A 434 7.60 4.77 -4.19
C SER A 434 8.10 6.04 -3.47
N HIS A 435 7.24 7.04 -3.26
CA HIS A 435 7.62 8.37 -2.75
C HIS A 435 6.98 8.74 -1.41
N SER A 436 5.89 8.10 -1.01
CA SER A 436 5.16 8.42 0.22
C SER A 436 4.95 7.20 1.11
N LEU A 437 4.88 7.41 2.42
CA LEU A 437 4.46 6.44 3.42
C LEU A 437 3.37 7.06 4.27
N ILE A 438 2.28 6.34 4.51
CA ILE A 438 1.18 6.74 5.37
C ILE A 438 1.04 5.68 6.45
N THR A 439 1.04 6.12 7.70
CA THR A 439 0.83 5.25 8.85
C THR A 439 -0.26 5.85 9.73
N ALA A 440 -1.27 5.05 10.07
CA ALA A 440 -2.32 5.49 10.99
C ALA A 440 -2.27 4.68 12.29
N ASN A 441 -2.26 5.40 13.39
CA ASN A 441 -2.38 4.81 14.70
C ASN A 441 -3.84 4.88 15.13
N ILE A 442 -4.48 3.72 15.25
CA ILE A 442 -5.90 3.61 15.57
C ILE A 442 -5.98 3.06 16.99
N PRO A 443 -6.55 3.79 17.96
CA PRO A 443 -6.64 3.32 19.33
C PRO A 443 -7.59 2.12 19.45
N ASP A 444 -7.31 1.23 20.39
CA ASP A 444 -8.16 0.04 20.63
C ASP A 444 -9.52 0.42 21.24
N GLU A 445 -9.52 1.39 22.16
CA GLU A 445 -10.74 1.91 22.76
C GLU A 445 -11.26 3.09 21.93
N LYS A 446 -12.34 2.84 21.18
CA LYS A 446 -13.07 3.87 20.43
C LYS A 446 -13.99 4.72 21.31
N THR A 447 -14.31 4.24 22.50
CA THR A 447 -15.07 4.95 23.53
C THR A 447 -14.23 5.05 24.80
N PRO A 448 -13.85 6.26 25.25
CA PRO A 448 -13.06 6.40 26.47
C PRO A 448 -13.90 5.94 27.66
N ARG A 449 -13.37 5.00 28.46
CA ARG A 449 -13.98 4.63 29.75
C ARG A 449 -13.92 5.83 30.69
N GLY A 450 -15.07 6.40 31.02
CA GLY A 450 -15.15 7.55 31.94
C GLY A 450 -16.09 8.69 31.52
N ALA A 451 -16.89 8.53 30.46
CA ALA A 451 -17.96 9.48 30.12
C ALA A 451 -19.13 9.42 31.12
N SER A 452 -18.86 9.61 32.42
CA SER A 452 -19.84 10.18 33.32
C SER A 452 -20.02 11.65 32.95
N ILE A 453 -21.27 12.03 32.73
CA ILE A 453 -21.82 13.25 32.11
C ILE A 453 -21.35 14.59 32.76
N MET A 454 -20.41 14.59 33.70
CA MET A 454 -20.05 15.76 34.52
C MET A 454 -18.56 16.15 34.50
N ASP A 455 -17.64 15.35 33.93
CA ASP A 455 -16.21 15.70 33.85
C ASP A 455 -15.79 15.96 32.40
N ASP A 456 -15.60 17.23 32.08
CA ASP A 456 -15.12 17.77 30.81
C ASP A 456 -13.59 17.56 30.68
N ASP A 457 -13.18 16.31 30.75
CA ASP A 457 -11.78 15.95 30.95
C ASP A 457 -11.02 15.94 29.60
N LEU A 458 -10.58 17.13 29.17
CA LEU A 458 -9.73 17.41 28.00
C LEU A 458 -8.51 16.48 27.87
N THR A 459 -8.11 15.83 28.96
CA THR A 459 -6.98 14.91 29.07
C THR A 459 -7.25 13.52 28.47
N ALA A 460 -8.48 13.00 28.57
CA ALA A 460 -8.90 11.75 27.96
C ALA A 460 -8.85 11.86 26.44
N HIS A 461 -9.25 13.01 25.89
CA HIS A 461 -9.19 13.24 24.45
C HIS A 461 -7.79 13.07 23.89
N ARG A 462 -6.73 13.65 24.48
CA ARG A 462 -5.35 13.56 23.94
C ARG A 462 -4.76 12.15 23.96
N ARG A 463 -5.13 11.34 24.96
CA ARG A 463 -4.60 9.98 25.14
C ARG A 463 -5.29 8.95 24.26
N HIS A 464 -6.48 9.24 23.74
CA HIS A 464 -7.22 8.35 22.85
C HIS A 464 -7.32 8.92 21.42
N ARG A 465 -6.46 9.87 21.05
CA ARG A 465 -6.38 10.38 19.66
C ARG A 465 -5.59 9.43 18.79
N GLY A 466 -6.24 8.87 17.78
CA GLY A 466 -5.51 8.27 16.67
C GLY A 466 -4.86 9.37 15.83
N ILE A 467 -3.65 9.12 15.35
CA ILE A 467 -2.88 10.10 14.57
C ILE A 467 -2.50 9.44 13.25
N ILE A 468 -2.64 10.19 12.16
CA ILE A 468 -2.16 9.79 10.84
C ILE A 468 -0.88 10.57 10.54
N TYR A 469 0.19 9.83 10.27
CA TYR A 469 1.44 10.38 9.77
C TYR A 469 1.52 10.14 8.28
N ALA A 470 1.81 11.20 7.52
CA ALA A 470 2.20 11.12 6.12
C ALA A 470 3.67 11.52 6.00
N TYR A 471 4.48 10.64 5.43
CA TYR A 471 5.87 10.85 5.10
C TYR A 471 5.97 11.02 3.60
N GLU A 472 6.71 12.04 3.19
CA GLU A 472 7.02 12.27 1.79
C GLU A 472 8.53 12.32 1.60
N PHE A 473 9.05 11.37 0.82
CA PHE A 473 10.48 11.19 0.55
C PHE A 473 10.92 11.83 -0.76
N SER A 474 9.97 12.28 -1.61
CA SER A 474 10.24 13.04 -2.84
C SER A 474 10.78 14.44 -2.59
N VAL A 475 10.49 15.01 -1.42
CA VAL A 475 10.91 16.36 -1.07
C VAL A 475 12.11 16.30 -0.13
N ASP A 476 13.21 16.91 -0.56
CA ASP A 476 14.38 17.11 0.28
C ASP A 476 14.02 18.05 1.44
N GLN A 477 14.41 17.68 2.65
CA GLN A 477 14.11 18.37 3.94
C GLN A 477 14.48 19.87 3.99
N LEU A 478 15.12 20.42 2.96
CA LEU A 478 15.54 21.81 2.89
C LEU A 478 14.38 22.82 2.88
N ALA A 479 13.12 22.39 2.68
CA ALA A 479 11.96 23.27 2.70
C ALA A 479 11.29 23.44 4.08
N VAL A 480 11.67 22.65 5.10
CA VAL A 480 11.04 22.73 6.44
C VAL A 480 12.11 22.79 7.52
N GLU A 481 12.93 23.84 7.52
CA GLU A 481 13.33 24.46 8.78
C GLU A 481 12.11 25.13 9.41
N SER A 482 11.15 24.32 9.83
CA SER A 482 10.18 24.75 10.83
C SER A 482 10.51 23.93 12.07
N ILE A 483 11.35 24.52 12.91
CA ILE A 483 11.57 24.28 14.35
C ILE A 483 10.83 23.02 14.85
N LEU A 484 11.60 22.00 15.25
CA LEU A 484 11.11 20.78 15.89
C LEU A 484 10.01 21.13 16.92
N PRO A 485 8.91 20.35 17.05
CA PRO A 485 7.83 20.64 17.99
C PRO A 485 8.28 20.75 19.46
N ILE A 486 9.41 20.14 19.82
CA ILE A 486 10.06 20.28 21.14
C ILE A 486 10.52 21.71 21.42
N CYS A 487 10.78 22.50 20.39
CA CYS A 487 11.28 23.87 20.46
C CYS A 487 10.19 24.93 20.17
N ARG A 488 8.93 24.52 19.91
CA ARG A 488 7.79 25.45 19.89
C ARG A 488 7.14 25.46 21.27
N SER A 489 7.47 26.45 22.09
CA SER A 489 6.66 26.78 23.26
C SER A 489 5.28 27.23 22.78
N SER A 490 4.23 26.46 23.07
CA SER A 490 2.84 26.85 22.82
C SER A 490 2.35 27.82 23.90
N TYR A 491 2.96 29.01 23.98
CA TYR A 491 2.60 30.04 24.96
C TYR A 491 2.20 31.33 24.23
N ASP A 492 1.00 31.31 23.65
CA ASP A 492 0.29 32.50 23.14
C ASP A 492 -1.11 32.58 23.77
N GLU A 493 -1.19 32.44 25.10
CA GLU A 493 -2.39 32.82 25.86
C GLU A 493 -2.06 34.05 26.72
N VAL A 494 -2.76 35.15 26.45
CA VAL A 494 -2.58 36.45 27.14
C VAL A 494 -3.12 36.41 28.58
N THR A 495 -3.80 35.33 28.99
CA THR A 495 -4.38 35.18 30.33
C THR A 495 -4.34 33.71 30.79
N GLY A 496 -3.15 33.21 31.13
CA GLY A 496 -2.96 31.87 31.72
C GLY A 496 -2.17 31.94 33.02
N TYR A 497 -2.75 31.45 34.11
CA TYR A 497 -2.14 31.43 35.45
C TYR A 497 -0.81 30.65 35.47
N ASN A 498 0.24 31.28 35.99
CA ASN A 498 1.57 30.70 36.19
C ASN A 498 1.53 29.57 37.24
N TYR A 499 1.57 28.32 36.79
CA TYR A 499 1.98 27.18 37.61
C TYR A 499 3.35 26.66 37.17
N ASN A 500 4.37 27.52 37.23
CA ASN A 500 5.77 27.08 37.22
C ASN A 500 6.28 27.07 38.67
N ILE A 501 6.03 25.96 39.35
CA ILE A 501 6.80 25.59 40.55
C ILE A 501 8.15 25.06 40.07
N GLY A 502 9.21 25.59 40.68
CA GLY A 502 10.56 25.59 40.14
C GLY A 502 11.18 24.22 39.86
N LEU A 503 11.84 24.15 38.70
CA LEU A 503 13.07 23.38 38.53
C LEU A 503 14.15 24.35 38.03
N ALA A 504 14.70 25.11 38.98
CA ALA A 504 15.98 25.76 38.80
C ALA A 504 17.07 24.71 39.07
N VAL A 505 17.81 24.30 38.05
CA VAL A 505 19.21 23.91 38.25
C VAL A 505 20.03 24.25 37.01
N PRO A 506 21.17 24.95 37.16
CA PRO A 506 22.04 25.35 36.06
C PRO A 506 23.08 24.26 35.81
N TYR A 507 23.29 23.88 34.54
CA TYR A 507 24.52 23.24 34.12
C TYR A 507 24.97 23.89 32.82
N ASP A 508 25.66 25.02 32.98
CA ASP A 508 26.66 25.51 32.03
C ASP A 508 27.74 26.23 32.84
N HIS A 509 28.76 25.48 33.24
CA HIS A 509 30.10 25.96 33.56
C HIS A 509 31.09 24.79 33.46
N ILE A 510 31.69 24.61 32.28
CA ILE A 510 33.14 24.52 31.97
C ILE A 510 33.29 24.10 30.50
#